data_AF-U5Q8E7-F1
#
_entry.id   AF-U5Q8E7-F1
#
_cell.length_a   1.000
_cell.length_b   1.000
_cell.length_c   1.000
_cell.angle_alpha   90.00
_cell.angle_beta   90.00
_cell.angle_gamma   90.00
#
_symmetry.space_group_name_H-M   'P 1'
#
loop_
_entity.id
_entity.type
_entity.pdbx_description
1 polymer ?
#
loop_
_entity_poly.entity_id
_entity_poly.type
_entity_poly.pdbx_seq_one_letter_code
_entity_poly.pdbx_strand_id
1 'polypeptide(L)'
;METIIQKTGKLLYLLNRNVKRLLSIRVLRNHTSVILFIMLVCFIMLLAMFWGLGYQASKVIVYTSTVLTALFIALIFIGSWHEAKRLSQNELISCFHFNRSNINGIHLSDLGFSESDRGNLNLVLNNLSPKHKIDFKLVSDNRAAADYKKLLRILHLLIDGGIKDFKKERKEILFKFIESTFTLNGLEVNRASLNSRFSEWVNESETEFYENIEPFRKILGR
;
A
#
# COMPACT_ATOMS: atom_id res chain seq x y z
N MET A 1 -41.33 23.08 -29.40
CA MET A 1 -39.95 23.24 -28.88
C MET A 1 -39.76 22.53 -27.54
N GLU A 2 -40.62 22.74 -26.55
CA GLU A 2 -40.53 22.08 -25.23
C GLU A 2 -40.55 20.55 -25.29
N THR A 3 -41.37 19.96 -26.16
CA THR A 3 -41.43 18.50 -26.37
C THR A 3 -40.16 17.90 -26.96
N ILE A 4 -39.42 18.68 -27.76
CA ILE A 4 -38.11 18.27 -28.30
C ILE A 4 -37.08 18.33 -27.16
N ILE A 5 -37.07 19.41 -26.38
CA ILE A 5 -36.15 19.58 -25.24
C ILE A 5 -36.36 18.48 -24.19
N GLN A 6 -37.61 18.15 -23.85
CA GLN A 6 -37.91 17.06 -22.92
C GLN A 6 -37.48 15.68 -23.44
N LYS A 7 -37.72 15.40 -24.73
CA LYS A 7 -37.28 14.12 -25.34
C LYS A 7 -35.76 14.02 -25.38
N THR A 8 -35.06 15.09 -25.76
CA THR A 8 -33.59 15.14 -25.80
C THR A 8 -32.99 15.04 -24.39
N GLY A 9 -33.59 15.71 -23.40
CA GLY A 9 -33.17 15.62 -22.00
C GLY A 9 -33.31 14.20 -21.43
N LYS A 10 -34.42 13.52 -21.74
CA LYS A 10 -34.64 12.12 -21.33
C LYS A 10 -33.64 11.17 -22.00
N LEU A 11 -33.30 11.44 -23.26
CA LEU A 11 -32.34 10.64 -24.03
C LEU A 11 -30.91 10.83 -23.50
N LEU A 12 -30.49 12.07 -23.22
CA LEU A 12 -29.21 12.38 -22.57
C LEU A 12 -29.08 11.75 -21.18
N TYR A 13 -30.15 11.78 -20.38
CA TYR A 13 -30.18 11.15 -19.07
C TYR A 13 -29.97 9.62 -19.14
N LEU A 14 -30.69 8.95 -20.05
CA LEU A 14 -30.55 7.51 -20.28
C LEU A 14 -29.15 7.16 -20.82
N LEU A 15 -28.60 7.97 -21.72
CA LEU A 15 -27.27 7.80 -22.28
C LEU A 15 -26.19 7.93 -21.19
N ASN A 16 -26.28 8.97 -20.35
CA ASN A 16 -25.37 9.19 -19.23
C ASN A 16 -25.43 8.04 -18.20
N ARG A 17 -26.63 7.55 -17.88
CA ARG A 17 -26.81 6.42 -16.95
C ARG A 17 -26.17 5.14 -17.51
N ASN A 18 -26.35 4.87 -18.79
CA ASN A 18 -25.81 3.68 -19.45
C ASN A 18 -24.28 3.76 -19.62
N VAL A 19 -23.75 4.93 -19.98
CA VAL A 19 -22.31 5.19 -20.07
C VAL A 19 -21.65 5.01 -18.70
N LYS A 20 -22.19 5.63 -17.64
CA LYS A 20 -21.69 5.46 -16.28
C LYS A 20 -21.69 3.99 -15.84
N ARG A 21 -22.76 3.25 -16.14
CA ARG A 21 -22.89 1.83 -15.77
C ARG A 21 -21.94 0.92 -16.56
N LEU A 22 -21.69 1.20 -17.84
CA LEU A 22 -20.73 0.45 -18.65
C LEU A 22 -19.28 0.72 -18.22
N LEU A 23 -18.94 1.98 -17.95
CA LEU A 23 -17.62 2.37 -17.45
C LEU A 23 -17.33 1.76 -16.08
N SER A 24 -18.28 1.85 -15.15
CA SER A 24 -18.08 1.36 -13.78
C SER A 24 -18.05 -0.16 -13.66
N ILE A 25 -18.86 -0.89 -14.44
CA ILE A 25 -18.99 -2.36 -14.30
C ILE A 25 -17.95 -3.11 -15.14
N ARG A 26 -17.61 -2.65 -16.35
CA ARG A 26 -16.74 -3.41 -17.28
C ARG A 26 -15.33 -2.84 -17.40
N VAL A 27 -15.17 -1.53 -17.41
CA VAL A 27 -13.87 -0.90 -17.71
C VAL A 27 -13.01 -0.78 -16.45
N LEU A 28 -13.55 -0.26 -15.35
CA LEU A 28 -12.77 0.01 -14.12
C LEU A 28 -12.42 -1.23 -13.29
N ARG A 29 -12.97 -2.40 -13.61
CA ARG A 29 -12.80 -3.62 -12.78
C ARG A 29 -11.47 -4.34 -13.00
N ASN A 30 -10.87 -4.20 -14.18
CA ASN A 30 -9.64 -4.91 -14.55
C ASN A 30 -8.62 -3.96 -15.18
N HIS A 31 -7.37 -4.02 -14.74
CA HIS A 31 -6.28 -3.17 -15.25
C HIS A 31 -6.11 -3.30 -16.77
N THR A 32 -6.29 -4.51 -17.33
CA THR A 32 -6.28 -4.75 -18.78
C THR A 32 -7.41 -4.02 -19.50
N SER A 33 -8.61 -4.01 -18.91
CA SER A 33 -9.79 -3.34 -19.50
C SER A 33 -9.66 -1.82 -19.46
N VAL A 34 -9.02 -1.26 -18.42
CA VAL A 34 -8.69 0.17 -18.36
C VAL A 34 -7.68 0.55 -19.44
N ILE A 35 -6.61 -0.22 -19.60
CA ILE A 35 -5.58 0.04 -20.63
C ILE A 35 -6.20 0.00 -22.04
N LEU A 36 -6.98 -1.04 -22.35
CA LEU A 36 -7.67 -1.15 -23.64
C LEU A 36 -8.65 0.00 -23.89
N PHE A 37 -9.34 0.47 -22.84
CA PHE A 37 -10.25 1.61 -22.95
C PHE A 37 -9.51 2.91 -23.24
N ILE A 38 -8.39 3.18 -22.56
CA ILE A 38 -7.53 4.35 -22.83
C ILE A 38 -7.02 4.30 -24.28
N MET A 39 -6.54 3.14 -24.72
CA MET A 39 -6.06 2.91 -26.09
C MET A 39 -7.15 3.20 -27.14
N LEU A 40 -8.38 2.74 -26.91
CA LEU A 40 -9.52 2.97 -27.80
C LEU A 40 -9.88 4.46 -27.90
N VAL A 41 -9.93 5.17 -26.78
CA VAL A 41 -10.24 6.61 -26.76
C VAL A 41 -9.15 7.41 -27.46
N CYS A 42 -7.87 7.09 -27.20
CA CYS A 42 -6.74 7.71 -27.91
C CYS A 42 -6.77 7.41 -29.41
N PHE A 43 -7.12 6.19 -29.82
CA PHE A 43 -7.26 5.83 -31.23
C PHE A 43 -8.32 6.70 -31.92
N ILE A 44 -9.52 6.81 -31.34
CA ILE A 44 -10.60 7.63 -31.92
C ILE A 44 -10.19 9.11 -32.01
N MET A 45 -9.55 9.65 -30.98
CA MET A 45 -9.07 11.05 -30.98
C MET A 45 -8.01 11.30 -32.05
N LEU A 46 -7.02 10.40 -32.18
CA LEU A 46 -5.97 10.52 -33.20
C LEU A 46 -6.55 10.43 -34.61
N LEU A 47 -7.49 9.51 -34.83
CA LEU A 47 -8.17 9.34 -36.12
C LEU A 47 -8.94 10.61 -36.50
N ALA A 48 -9.70 11.17 -35.55
CA ALA A 48 -10.41 12.43 -35.74
C ALA A 48 -9.46 13.62 -35.99
N MET A 49 -8.34 13.70 -35.26
CA MET A 49 -7.34 14.76 -35.41
C MET A 49 -6.66 14.71 -36.79
N PHE A 50 -6.16 13.54 -37.20
CA PHE A 50 -5.46 13.40 -38.50
C PHE A 50 -6.41 13.54 -39.69
N TRP A 51 -7.67 13.10 -39.56
CA TRP A 51 -8.69 13.39 -40.58
C TRP A 51 -9.05 14.87 -40.62
N GLY A 52 -9.22 15.52 -39.47
CA GLY A 52 -9.53 16.96 -39.38
C GLY A 52 -8.44 17.86 -39.97
N LEU A 53 -7.19 17.39 -39.97
CA LEU A 53 -6.05 18.06 -40.60
C LEU A 53 -5.90 17.77 -42.10
N GLY A 54 -6.79 16.97 -42.71
CA GLY A 54 -6.83 16.75 -44.16
C GLY A 54 -5.75 15.81 -44.71
N TYR A 55 -5.14 14.96 -43.87
CA TYR A 55 -4.16 13.99 -44.33
C TYR A 55 -4.80 12.90 -45.21
N GLN A 56 -4.06 12.43 -46.23
CA GLN A 56 -4.45 11.27 -47.04
C GLN A 56 -4.56 10.00 -46.19
N ALA A 57 -5.54 9.14 -46.51
CA ALA A 57 -5.90 7.95 -45.72
C ALA A 57 -4.71 7.02 -45.42
N SER A 58 -3.79 6.83 -46.38
CA SER A 58 -2.59 6.01 -46.19
C SER A 58 -1.68 6.57 -45.10
N LYS A 59 -1.46 7.89 -45.07
CA LYS A 59 -0.65 8.57 -44.05
C LYS A 59 -1.32 8.58 -42.69
N VAL A 60 -2.64 8.76 -42.64
CA VAL A 60 -3.43 8.67 -41.40
C VAL A 60 -3.24 7.32 -40.73
N ILE A 61 -3.33 6.22 -41.50
CA ILE A 61 -3.18 4.86 -40.96
C ILE A 61 -1.77 4.66 -40.39
N VAL A 62 -0.73 5.06 -41.14
CA VAL A 62 0.65 4.91 -40.70
C VAL A 62 0.92 5.71 -39.42
N TYR A 63 0.58 7.01 -39.39
CA TYR A 63 0.83 7.86 -38.22
C TYR A 63 0.04 7.41 -36.99
N THR A 64 -1.24 7.06 -37.18
CA THR A 64 -2.07 6.57 -36.07
C THR A 64 -1.48 5.28 -35.50
N SER A 65 -1.08 4.33 -36.36
CA SER A 65 -0.47 3.07 -35.94
C SER A 65 0.84 3.26 -35.19
N THR A 66 1.73 4.14 -35.69
CA THR A 66 3.01 4.44 -35.03
C THR A 66 2.82 5.04 -33.64
N VAL A 67 1.95 6.05 -33.52
CA VAL A 67 1.68 6.71 -32.22
C VAL A 67 1.00 5.74 -31.24
N LEU A 68 0.06 4.92 -31.71
CA LEU A 68 -0.64 3.94 -30.88
C LEU A 68 0.32 2.87 -30.34
N THR A 69 1.26 2.42 -31.17
CA THR A 69 2.29 1.44 -30.77
C THR A 69 3.23 2.05 -29.72
N ALA A 70 3.68 3.29 -29.92
CA ALA A 70 4.50 3.99 -28.94
C ALA A 70 3.77 4.18 -27.59
N LEU A 71 2.49 4.56 -27.63
CA LEU A 71 1.65 4.69 -26.43
C LEU A 71 1.51 3.36 -25.70
N PHE A 72 1.28 2.27 -26.43
CA PHE A 72 1.15 0.92 -25.85
C PHE A 72 2.44 0.50 -25.12
N ILE A 73 3.60 0.71 -25.74
CA ILE A 73 4.90 0.42 -25.13
C ILE A 73 5.09 1.27 -23.87
N ALA A 74 4.76 2.56 -23.91
CA ALA A 74 4.85 3.45 -22.76
C ALA A 74 3.94 3.00 -21.60
N LEU A 75 2.69 2.60 -21.90
CA LEU A 75 1.75 2.10 -20.90
C LEU A 75 2.23 0.78 -20.26
N ILE A 76 2.78 -0.14 -21.05
CA ILE A 76 3.40 -1.36 -20.51
C ILE A 76 4.57 -0.99 -19.60
N PHE A 77 5.43 -0.07 -20.01
CA PHE A 77 6.58 0.33 -19.20
C PHE A 77 6.14 0.96 -17.87
N ILE A 78 5.16 1.86 -17.89
CA ILE A 78 4.58 2.47 -16.68
C ILE A 78 3.94 1.41 -15.78
N GLY A 79 3.16 0.49 -16.36
CA GLY A 79 2.53 -0.62 -15.63
C GLY A 79 3.56 -1.53 -14.98
N SER A 80 4.58 -1.96 -15.73
CA SER A 80 5.69 -2.78 -15.24
C SER A 80 6.52 -2.06 -14.19
N TRP A 81 6.77 -0.75 -14.34
CA TRP A 81 7.48 0.04 -13.34
C TRP A 81 6.68 0.17 -12.05
N HIS A 82 5.38 0.43 -12.15
CA HIS A 82 4.49 0.48 -11.00
C HIS A 82 4.40 -0.88 -10.30
N GLU A 83 4.35 -1.96 -11.06
CA GLU A 83 4.35 -3.33 -10.52
C GLU A 83 5.69 -3.68 -9.88
N ALA A 84 6.81 -3.33 -10.50
CA ALA A 84 8.15 -3.50 -9.93
C ALA A 84 8.31 -2.70 -8.62
N LYS A 85 7.78 -1.47 -8.57
CA LYS A 85 7.75 -0.66 -7.35
C LYS A 85 6.87 -1.28 -6.27
N ARG A 86 5.73 -1.88 -6.65
CA ARG A 86 4.86 -2.62 -5.72
C ARG A 86 5.57 -3.84 -5.14
N LEU A 87 6.27 -4.60 -6.00
CA LEU A 87 7.03 -5.79 -5.59
C LEU A 87 8.20 -5.40 -4.68
N SER A 88 8.94 -4.34 -4.99
CA SER A 88 10.04 -3.87 -4.13
C SER A 88 9.55 -3.33 -2.78
N GLN A 89 8.36 -2.71 -2.72
CA GLN A 89 7.73 -2.31 -1.46
C GLN A 89 7.30 -3.50 -0.61
N ASN A 90 6.87 -4.60 -1.23
CA ASN A 90 6.49 -5.84 -0.53
C ASN A 90 7.68 -6.71 -0.12
N GLU A 91 8.86 -6.53 -0.71
CA GLU A 91 10.03 -7.38 -0.48
C GLU A 91 10.39 -7.45 1.02
N LEU A 92 10.45 -6.30 1.70
CA LEU A 92 10.80 -6.22 3.13
C LEU A 92 9.79 -6.92 4.05
N ILE A 93 8.49 -6.83 3.73
CA ILE A 93 7.41 -7.42 4.54
C ILE A 93 7.37 -8.94 4.32
N SER A 94 7.62 -9.39 3.09
CA SER A 94 7.65 -10.81 2.73
C SER A 94 8.77 -11.60 3.40
N CYS A 95 9.81 -10.92 3.90
CA CYS A 95 10.90 -11.56 4.64
C CYS A 95 10.50 -12.06 6.03
N PHE A 96 9.34 -11.66 6.55
CA PHE A 96 8.84 -12.05 7.86
C PHE A 96 7.58 -12.90 7.73
N HIS A 97 7.54 -13.99 8.49
CA HIS A 97 6.31 -14.75 8.69
C HIS A 97 5.66 -14.21 9.95
N PHE A 98 4.49 -13.57 9.79
CA PHE A 98 3.70 -13.13 10.92
C PHE A 98 2.74 -14.24 11.32
N ASN A 99 2.71 -14.56 12.61
CA ASN A 99 1.69 -15.42 13.15
C ASN A 99 0.35 -14.66 13.06
N ARG A 100 -0.60 -15.24 12.32
CA ARG A 100 -1.91 -14.65 12.02
C ARG A 100 -2.78 -14.60 13.27
N SER A 101 -2.41 -13.76 14.23
CA SER A 101 -3.26 -13.43 15.35
C SER A 101 -4.41 -12.58 14.82
N ASN A 102 -5.65 -13.01 15.06
CA ASN A 102 -6.82 -12.21 14.76
C ASN A 102 -6.85 -10.99 15.69
N ILE A 103 -6.23 -9.89 15.28
CA ILE A 103 -6.20 -8.65 16.07
C ILE A 103 -7.57 -7.97 16.15
N ASN A 104 -8.60 -8.44 15.43
CA ASN A 104 -9.93 -7.79 15.40
C ASN A 104 -10.61 -7.75 16.78
N GLY A 105 -10.28 -8.67 17.69
CA GLY A 105 -10.81 -8.67 19.07
C GLY A 105 -9.96 -7.89 20.08
N ILE A 106 -8.82 -7.34 19.65
CA ILE A 106 -7.85 -6.68 20.53
C ILE A 106 -7.99 -5.17 20.37
N HIS A 107 -8.08 -4.44 21.49
CA HIS A 107 -7.98 -2.99 21.49
C HIS A 107 -6.54 -2.57 21.14
N LEU A 108 -6.36 -1.93 19.98
CA LEU A 108 -5.04 -1.57 19.47
C LEU A 108 -4.37 -0.49 20.30
N SER A 109 -5.16 0.32 21.01
CA SER A 109 -4.68 1.29 22.00
C SER A 109 -3.80 0.63 23.06
N ASP A 110 -4.13 -0.60 23.46
CA ASP A 110 -3.41 -1.33 24.51
C ASP A 110 -2.04 -1.82 24.01
N LEU A 111 -1.92 -2.01 22.68
CA LEU A 111 -0.66 -2.26 21.98
C LEU A 111 0.03 -0.97 21.56
N GLY A 112 -0.56 0.20 21.82
CA GLY A 112 0.04 1.49 21.47
C GLY A 112 -0.16 1.93 20.03
N PHE A 113 -1.11 1.35 19.31
CA PHE A 113 -1.48 1.77 17.96
C PHE A 113 -2.82 2.50 17.94
N SER A 114 -3.02 3.32 16.91
CA SER A 114 -4.32 3.94 16.67
C SER A 114 -5.33 2.92 16.11
N GLU A 115 -6.59 2.99 16.53
CA GLU A 115 -7.66 2.17 15.94
C GLU A 115 -7.84 2.43 14.44
N SER A 116 -7.50 3.64 13.97
CA SER A 116 -7.49 3.99 12.54
C SER A 116 -6.48 3.16 11.74
N ASP A 117 -5.42 2.65 12.37
CA ASP A 117 -4.34 1.91 11.70
C ASP A 117 -4.58 0.40 11.66
N ARG A 118 -5.70 -0.08 12.23
CA ARG A 118 -6.11 -1.48 12.22
C ARG A 118 -6.08 -2.11 10.83
N GLY A 119 -6.57 -1.39 9.84
CA GLY A 119 -6.57 -1.86 8.46
C GLY A 119 -5.17 -2.12 7.93
N ASN A 120 -4.21 -1.23 8.23
CA ASN A 120 -2.83 -1.38 7.79
C ASN A 120 -2.05 -2.42 8.61
N LEU A 121 -2.30 -2.52 9.91
CA LEU A 121 -1.77 -3.60 10.75
C LEU A 121 -2.23 -4.96 10.22
N ASN A 122 -3.51 -5.11 9.88
CA ASN A 122 -4.03 -6.32 9.25
C ASN A 122 -3.35 -6.61 7.91
N LEU A 123 -3.02 -5.60 7.10
CA LEU A 123 -2.25 -5.80 5.87
C LEU A 123 -0.86 -6.37 6.19
N VAL A 124 -0.13 -5.75 7.11
CA VAL A 124 1.22 -6.20 7.53
C VAL A 124 1.20 -7.63 8.04
N LEU A 125 0.23 -7.99 8.90
CA LEU A 125 0.06 -9.35 9.42
C LEU A 125 -0.30 -10.39 8.36
N ASN A 126 -0.80 -9.94 7.20
CA ASN A 126 -1.07 -10.78 6.03
C ASN A 126 0.03 -10.69 4.96
N ASN A 127 1.21 -10.17 5.32
CA ASN A 127 2.36 -9.97 4.43
C ASN A 127 2.08 -9.00 3.26
N LEU A 128 1.19 -8.03 3.46
CA LEU A 128 0.83 -7.02 2.48
C LEU A 128 1.34 -5.63 2.90
N SER A 129 1.70 -4.82 1.91
CA SER A 129 2.09 -3.42 2.15
C SER A 129 0.96 -2.60 2.76
N PRO A 130 1.23 -1.83 3.84
CA PRO A 130 0.27 -0.89 4.38
C PRO A 130 0.07 0.29 3.41
N LYS A 131 -1.11 0.93 3.43
CA LYS A 131 -1.40 2.09 2.58
C LYS A 131 -0.71 3.37 3.06
N HIS A 132 -0.50 3.47 4.37
CA HIS A 132 0.19 4.56 5.05
C HIS A 132 0.96 3.98 6.23
N LYS A 133 1.99 4.69 6.70
CA LYS A 133 2.77 4.26 7.87
C LYS A 133 1.87 4.16 9.10
N ILE A 134 2.10 3.12 9.91
CA ILE A 134 1.36 2.85 11.13
C ILE A 134 2.01 3.65 12.27
N ASP A 135 1.23 4.46 12.99
CA ASP A 135 1.78 5.27 14.07
C ASP A 135 1.77 4.51 15.40
N PHE A 136 2.96 4.33 15.98
CA PHE A 136 3.14 3.75 17.29
C PHE A 136 3.29 4.86 18.33
N LYS A 137 2.36 4.87 19.29
CA LYS A 137 2.13 5.95 20.26
C LYS A 137 2.44 5.58 21.70
N LEU A 138 2.88 4.34 21.97
CA LEU A 138 3.12 3.94 23.35
C LEU A 138 4.36 4.66 23.89
N VAL A 139 4.12 5.58 24.81
CA VAL A 139 5.17 6.44 25.37
C VAL A 139 6.03 5.63 26.34
N SER A 140 7.33 5.93 26.38
CA SER A 140 8.19 5.43 27.46
C SER A 140 7.78 6.05 28.80
N ASP A 141 8.17 5.41 29.90
CA ASP A 141 7.83 5.89 31.24
C ASP A 141 8.40 7.30 31.53
N ASN A 142 9.38 7.74 30.72
CA ASN A 142 9.98 9.09 30.72
C ASN A 142 9.28 10.12 29.79
N ARG A 143 8.03 9.86 29.38
CA ARG A 143 7.02 10.82 28.88
C ARG A 143 7.32 11.68 27.63
N ALA A 144 8.46 11.54 26.95
CA ALA A 144 8.78 12.42 25.81
C ALA A 144 8.79 11.74 24.42
N ALA A 145 8.98 10.41 24.33
CA ALA A 145 9.11 9.72 23.05
C ALA A 145 8.46 8.33 23.09
N ALA A 146 7.92 7.90 21.93
CA ALA A 146 7.43 6.54 21.76
C ALA A 146 8.58 5.54 21.91
N ASP A 147 8.29 4.42 22.58
CA ASP A 147 9.30 3.49 23.02
C ASP A 147 9.61 2.40 21.99
N TYR A 148 10.77 2.52 21.34
CA TYR A 148 11.30 1.51 20.41
C TYR A 148 11.32 0.11 21.00
N LYS A 149 11.65 -0.06 22.30
CA LYS A 149 11.72 -1.38 22.93
C LYS A 149 10.35 -2.03 23.00
N LYS A 150 9.29 -1.25 23.27
CA LYS A 150 7.91 -1.75 23.31
C LYS A 150 7.45 -2.17 21.92
N LEU A 151 7.75 -1.40 20.87
CA LEU A 151 7.51 -1.81 19.49
C LEU A 151 8.26 -3.11 19.13
N LEU A 152 9.53 -3.23 19.50
CA LEU A 152 10.33 -4.43 19.27
C LEU A 152 9.76 -5.66 19.98
N ARG A 153 9.26 -5.53 21.21
CA ARG A 153 8.59 -6.61 21.95
C ARG A 153 7.32 -7.08 21.25
N ILE A 154 6.50 -6.15 20.75
CA ILE A 154 5.30 -6.50 19.98
C ILE A 154 5.69 -7.22 18.69
N LEU A 155 6.68 -6.71 17.94
CA LEU A 155 7.17 -7.36 16.72
C LEU A 155 7.79 -8.73 16.99
N HIS A 156 8.49 -8.89 18.11
CA HIS A 156 9.04 -10.17 18.56
C HIS A 156 7.92 -11.20 18.79
N LEU A 157 6.79 -10.78 19.37
CA LEU A 157 5.65 -11.65 19.53
C LEU A 157 4.97 -11.92 18.19
N LEU A 158 4.81 -10.94 17.31
CA LEU A 158 4.05 -11.11 16.07
C LEU A 158 4.80 -11.93 15.00
N ILE A 159 6.13 -11.88 14.95
CA ILE A 159 6.96 -12.58 13.98
C ILE A 159 7.29 -14.00 14.48
N ASP A 160 7.09 -14.99 13.62
CA ASP A 160 7.42 -16.39 13.89
C ASP A 160 8.90 -16.57 14.21
N GLY A 161 9.18 -17.27 15.33
CA GLY A 161 10.54 -17.45 15.84
C GLY A 161 11.12 -16.22 16.54
N GLY A 162 10.38 -15.11 16.62
CA GLY A 162 10.82 -13.87 17.24
C GLY A 162 11.97 -13.19 16.51
N ILE A 163 12.37 -12.03 17.05
CA ILE A 163 13.40 -11.17 16.43
C ILE A 163 14.66 -10.98 17.28
N LYS A 164 14.72 -11.58 18.48
CA LYS A 164 15.83 -11.37 19.44
C LYS A 164 17.16 -11.89 18.90
N ASP A 165 17.12 -13.07 18.27
CA ASP A 165 18.32 -13.77 17.79
C ASP A 165 18.71 -13.39 16.34
N PHE A 166 18.17 -12.28 15.82
CA PHE A 166 18.47 -11.84 14.46
C PHE A 166 19.93 -11.38 14.32
N LYS A 167 20.65 -12.07 13.43
CA LYS A 167 22.01 -11.72 13.00
C LYS A 167 22.01 -10.48 12.10
N LYS A 168 23.21 -9.98 11.77
CA LYS A 168 23.47 -8.73 11.04
C LYS A 168 22.54 -8.50 9.83
N GLU A 169 22.39 -9.47 8.94
CA GLU A 169 21.57 -9.34 7.73
C GLU A 169 20.07 -9.25 8.04
N ARG A 170 19.53 -10.17 8.84
CA ARG A 170 18.11 -10.12 9.25
C ARG A 170 17.77 -8.90 10.09
N LYS A 171 18.70 -8.43 10.92
CA LYS A 171 18.58 -7.19 11.69
C LYS A 171 18.48 -5.97 10.78
N GLU A 172 19.28 -5.92 9.72
CA GLU A 172 19.24 -4.85 8.72
C GLU A 172 17.88 -4.81 8.00
N ILE A 173 17.36 -5.98 7.60
CA ILE A 173 16.04 -6.12 6.97
C ILE A 173 14.93 -5.67 7.95
N LEU A 174 15.00 -6.10 9.22
CA LEU A 174 14.05 -5.71 10.25
C LEU A 174 13.99 -4.20 10.42
N PHE A 175 15.14 -3.54 10.50
CA PHE A 175 15.16 -2.10 10.70
C PHE A 175 14.64 -1.33 9.48
N LYS A 176 14.97 -1.77 8.27
CA LYS A 176 14.38 -1.22 7.04
C LYS A 176 12.86 -1.40 7.00
N PHE A 177 12.38 -2.57 7.42
CA PHE A 177 10.95 -2.84 7.57
C PHE A 177 10.30 -1.90 8.59
N ILE A 178 10.94 -1.67 9.74
CA ILE A 178 10.41 -0.76 10.76
C ILE A 178 10.33 0.67 10.20
N GLU A 179 11.37 1.14 9.53
CA GLU A 179 11.44 2.47 8.92
C GLU A 179 10.40 2.69 7.81
N SER A 180 10.16 1.67 6.98
CA SER A 180 9.18 1.76 5.90
C SER A 180 7.74 1.69 6.39
N THR A 181 7.51 1.01 7.52
CA THR A 181 6.17 0.59 7.95
C THR A 181 5.62 1.44 9.09
N PHE A 182 6.48 1.93 9.98
CA PHE A 182 6.07 2.60 11.22
C PHE A 182 6.53 4.05 11.30
N THR A 183 5.77 4.82 12.07
CA THR A 183 6.15 6.12 12.64
C THR A 183 6.06 6.05 14.15
N LEU A 184 6.73 6.97 14.84
CA LEU A 184 6.80 7.01 16.30
C LEU A 184 6.31 8.37 16.79
N ASN A 185 5.12 8.39 17.38
CA ASN A 185 4.39 9.64 17.71
C ASN A 185 4.32 10.60 16.51
N GLY A 186 4.06 10.06 15.31
CA GLY A 186 4.00 10.83 14.06
C GLY A 186 5.36 11.27 13.50
N LEU A 187 6.47 10.92 14.15
CA LEU A 187 7.81 11.19 13.64
C LEU A 187 8.38 9.98 12.88
N GLU A 188 9.26 10.28 11.92
CA GLU A 188 10.01 9.27 11.19
C GLU A 188 10.94 8.48 12.12
N VAL A 189 11.12 7.19 11.81
CA VAL A 189 11.97 6.30 12.60
C VAL A 189 13.44 6.72 12.46
N ASN A 190 14.06 7.09 13.57
CA ASN A 190 15.49 7.35 13.64
C ASN A 190 16.32 6.06 13.73
N ARG A 191 17.11 5.77 12.69
CA ARG A 191 17.98 4.57 12.61
C ARG A 191 18.91 4.40 13.80
N ALA A 192 19.60 5.47 14.19
CA ALA A 192 20.60 5.42 15.25
C ALA A 192 19.96 5.07 16.59
N SER A 193 18.81 5.68 16.88
CA SER A 193 18.02 5.41 18.08
C SER A 193 17.49 3.98 18.07
N LEU A 194 16.91 3.51 16.95
CA LEU A 194 16.43 2.14 16.79
C LEU A 194 17.54 1.12 17.06
N ASN A 195 18.74 1.34 16.50
CA ASN A 195 19.87 0.43 16.68
C ASN A 195 20.38 0.38 18.13
N SER A 196 20.48 1.53 18.80
CA SER A 196 20.83 1.60 20.22
C SER A 196 19.83 0.83 21.07
N ARG A 197 18.54 1.12 20.88
CA ARG A 197 17.45 0.50 21.66
C ARG A 197 17.30 -0.99 21.41
N PHE A 198 17.53 -1.45 20.18
CA PHE A 198 17.58 -2.88 19.87
C PHE A 198 18.74 -3.57 20.59
N SER A 199 19.92 -2.96 20.61
CA SER A 199 21.09 -3.52 21.29
C SER A 199 20.89 -3.56 22.80
N GLU A 200 20.32 -2.51 23.39
CA GLU A 200 19.91 -2.50 24.80
C GLU A 200 18.90 -3.62 25.09
N TRP A 201 17.88 -3.78 24.24
CA TRP A 201 16.81 -4.77 24.41
C TRP A 201 17.30 -6.22 24.30
N VAL A 202 18.20 -6.52 23.35
CA VAL A 202 18.77 -7.87 23.20
C VAL A 202 19.61 -8.25 24.41
N ASN A 203 20.26 -7.27 25.06
CA ASN A 203 21.09 -7.46 26.24
C ASN A 203 20.33 -7.36 27.58
N GLU A 204 18.99 -7.21 27.56
CA GLU A 204 18.18 -7.27 28.78
C GLU A 204 18.37 -8.62 29.49
N SER A 205 18.37 -8.60 30.83
CA SER A 205 18.38 -9.83 31.62
C SER A 205 17.15 -10.69 31.27
N GLU A 206 17.24 -12.01 31.40
CA GLU A 206 16.09 -12.89 31.09
C GLU A 206 14.86 -12.49 31.91
N THR A 207 15.03 -12.20 33.20
CA THR A 207 13.97 -11.73 34.08
C THR A 207 13.31 -10.45 33.57
N GLU A 208 14.12 -9.44 33.23
CA GLU A 208 13.61 -8.17 32.69
C GLU A 208 12.91 -8.35 31.35
N PHE A 209 13.43 -9.22 30.48
CA PHE A 209 12.82 -9.53 29.20
C PHE A 209 11.43 -10.15 29.36
N TYR A 210 11.30 -11.16 30.23
CA TYR A 210 10.03 -11.85 30.46
C TYR A 210 9.00 -10.93 31.15
N GLU A 211 9.40 -10.18 32.18
CA GLU A 211 8.51 -9.26 32.87
C GLU A 211 7.93 -8.20 31.93
N ASN A 212 8.75 -7.69 31.02
CA ASN A 212 8.34 -6.64 30.10
C ASN A 212 7.59 -7.13 28.85
N ILE A 213 7.73 -8.40 28.47
CA ILE A 213 7.01 -8.96 27.31
C ILE A 213 5.63 -9.50 27.70
N GLU A 214 5.45 -9.93 28.95
CA GLU A 214 4.21 -10.54 29.42
C GLU A 214 2.94 -9.68 29.25
N PRO A 215 2.96 -8.36 29.50
CA PRO A 215 1.78 -7.52 29.25
C PRO A 215 1.29 -7.62 27.80
N PHE A 216 2.21 -7.59 26.83
CA PHE A 216 1.88 -7.70 25.40
C PHE A 216 1.45 -9.11 25.01
N ARG A 217 2.07 -10.14 25.61
CA ARG A 217 1.70 -11.54 25.41
C ARG A 217 0.25 -11.78 25.84
N LYS A 218 -0.16 -11.28 27.01
CA LYS A 218 -1.55 -11.36 27.51
C LYS A 218 -2.53 -10.67 26.58
N ILE A 219 -2.21 -9.47 26.10
CA ILE A 219 -3.07 -8.72 25.16
C ILE A 219 -3.25 -9.49 23.85
N LEU A 220 -2.17 -10.11 23.35
CA LEU A 220 -2.18 -10.91 22.12
C LEU A 220 -2.77 -12.32 22.29
N GLY A 221 -3.11 -12.73 23.52
CA GLY A 221 -3.65 -14.05 23.85
C GLY A 221 -2.67 -15.19 23.59
N ARG A 222 -1.39 -14.99 23.90
CA ARG A 222 -0.30 -15.95 23.68
C ARG A 222 0.38 -16.41 24.96
#